data_AF-A0A0Q2S8G7-F1
#
_entry.id   AF-A0A0Q2S8G7-F1
#
_cell.length_a   1.000
_cell.length_b   1.000
_cell.length_c   1.000
_cell.angle_alpha   90.00
_cell.angle_beta   90.00
_cell.angle_gamma   90.00
#
_symmetry.space_group_name_H-M   'P 1'
#
loop_
_entity.id
_entity.type
_entity.pdbx_description
1 polymer ?
#
loop_
_entity_poly.entity_id
_entity_poly.type
_entity_poly.pdbx_seq_one_letter_code
_entity_poly.pdbx_strand_id
1 'polypeptide(L)'
;MKKDNIIVWVLGVSTLVVLGLQIVLSNSTTTKTESALFGVLQFLLSLGFAWVMAKQSTQEEFESKQRKFAIAAFRRIKEIEAQTEHLIQRLNRAIDGPEEKFCHELDIAKTLALSISDTTRSSKLDWADIIGDQIEVIEKIENIQGKSASLSEMNESTKEEQLNIQELKKSLSTELKLSIESNKKSPAKILSEQLEKDGVVRLRGFVEPYWSSVRSIDELSLGEDVEIRIADEEGRIATLAAYDKRGKFVGSFLNSLGTDSYAEFTKNICDALGSSKFSGKVVGINKNGSTLKNGKKQRLRFEVEVSKVKPIDTEWTAA
;
A
#
# COMPACT_ATOMS: atom_id res chain seq x y z
N MET A 1 -2.05 29.67 -29.32
CA MET A 1 -2.95 28.59 -29.81
C MET A 1 -2.18 27.27 -29.75
N LYS A 2 -2.74 26.23 -29.13
CA LYS A 2 -2.16 24.88 -29.18
C LYS A 2 -2.06 24.42 -30.64
N LYS A 3 -1.01 23.68 -31.03
CA LYS A 3 -0.77 23.21 -32.41
C LYS A 3 -2.00 22.54 -33.03
N ASP A 4 -2.78 21.85 -32.21
CA ASP A 4 -3.97 21.11 -32.64
C ASP A 4 -5.11 22.04 -33.10
N ASN A 5 -5.26 23.21 -32.46
CA ASN A 5 -6.23 24.23 -32.89
C ASN A 5 -5.87 24.82 -34.26
N ILE A 6 -4.59 24.84 -34.62
CA ILE A 6 -4.15 25.32 -35.94
C ILE A 6 -4.55 24.29 -37.01
N ILE A 7 -4.41 22.99 -36.73
CA ILE A 7 -4.77 21.91 -37.65
C ILE A 7 -6.28 21.91 -37.93
N VAL A 8 -7.11 22.06 -36.88
CA VAL A 8 -8.58 22.14 -37.04
C VAL A 8 -8.99 23.38 -37.83
N TRP A 9 -8.38 24.54 -37.56
CA TRP A 9 -8.64 25.76 -38.34
C TRP A 9 -8.22 25.62 -39.80
N VAL A 10 -7.05 25.04 -40.06
CA VAL A 10 -6.55 24.80 -41.43
C VAL A 10 -7.47 23.83 -42.17
N LEU A 11 -7.92 22.75 -41.53
CA LEU A 11 -8.87 21.81 -42.11
C LEU A 11 -10.23 22.47 -42.37
N GLY A 12 -10.75 23.25 -41.42
CA GLY A 12 -12.02 23.97 -41.58
C GLY A 12 -11.98 24.98 -42.73
N VAL A 13 -10.91 25.79 -42.81
CA VAL A 13 -10.70 26.74 -43.90
C VAL A 13 -10.51 26.02 -45.24
N SER A 14 -9.74 24.94 -45.27
CA SER A 14 -9.54 24.13 -46.49
C SER A 14 -10.86 23.55 -47.00
N THR A 15 -11.72 23.06 -46.10
CA THR A 15 -13.03 22.52 -46.47
C THR A 15 -13.96 23.60 -47.03
N LEU A 16 -13.96 24.80 -46.42
CA LEU A 16 -14.70 25.96 -46.93
C LEU A 16 -14.18 26.43 -48.30
N VAL A 17 -12.87 26.41 -48.52
CA VAL A 17 -12.24 26.75 -49.81
C VAL A 17 -12.62 25.72 -50.87
N VAL A 18 -12.60 24.42 -50.56
CA VAL A 18 -13.02 23.35 -51.49
C VAL A 18 -14.50 23.49 -51.86
N LEU A 19 -15.38 23.74 -50.89
CA LEU A 19 -16.80 24.00 -51.13
C LEU A 19 -17.02 25.28 -51.97
N GLY A 20 -16.29 26.35 -51.68
CA GLY A 20 -16.32 27.59 -52.46
C GLY A 20 -15.84 27.40 -53.90
N LEU A 21 -14.74 26.66 -54.09
CA LEU A 21 -14.26 26.28 -55.42
C LEU A 21 -15.31 25.47 -56.17
N GLN A 22 -15.95 24.49 -55.51
CA GLN A 22 -16.98 23.65 -56.12
C GLN A 22 -18.17 24.47 -56.61
N ILE A 23 -18.63 25.45 -55.84
CA ILE A 23 -19.72 26.35 -56.26
C ILE A 23 -19.31 27.17 -57.49
N VAL A 24 -18.10 27.74 -57.50
CA VAL A 24 -17.60 28.58 -58.60
C VAL A 24 -17.33 27.77 -59.88
N LEU A 25 -16.77 26.57 -59.77
CA LEU A 25 -16.43 25.69 -60.89
C LEU A 25 -17.63 24.89 -61.43
N SER A 26 -18.73 24.78 -60.67
CA SER A 26 -19.94 24.09 -61.13
C SER A 26 -20.61 24.74 -62.35
N ASN A 27 -20.27 26.00 -62.65
CA ASN A 27 -20.78 26.74 -63.82
C ASN A 27 -20.08 26.38 -65.14
N SER A 28 -18.97 25.63 -65.12
CA SER A 28 -18.28 25.16 -66.32
C SER A 28 -18.43 23.65 -66.44
N THR A 29 -19.19 23.21 -67.45
CA THR A 29 -19.36 21.83 -67.98
C THR A 29 -18.59 20.74 -67.22
N THR A 30 -19.05 20.41 -66.02
CA THR A 30 -18.46 19.36 -65.18
C THR A 30 -19.16 18.05 -65.51
N THR A 31 -18.38 17.01 -65.81
CA THR A 31 -18.90 15.71 -66.22
C THR A 31 -19.55 15.02 -65.00
N LYS A 32 -20.61 14.22 -65.18
CA LYS A 32 -21.30 13.52 -64.06
C LYS A 32 -20.34 12.71 -63.17
N THR A 33 -19.27 12.19 -63.76
CA THR A 33 -18.17 11.46 -63.09
C THR A 33 -17.31 12.35 -62.21
N GLU A 34 -17.03 13.60 -62.60
CA GLU A 34 -16.28 14.56 -61.79
C GLU A 34 -17.09 15.01 -60.57
N SER A 35 -18.39 15.27 -60.76
CA SER A 35 -19.30 15.59 -59.65
C SER A 35 -19.39 14.45 -58.62
N ALA A 36 -19.43 13.20 -59.08
CA ALA A 36 -19.41 12.03 -58.21
C ALA A 36 -18.07 11.89 -57.45
N LEU A 37 -16.94 12.13 -58.12
CA LEU A 37 -15.61 12.09 -57.49
C LEU A 37 -15.47 13.19 -56.42
N PHE A 38 -15.96 14.40 -56.70
CA PHE A 38 -16.01 15.49 -55.72
C PHE A 38 -16.90 15.16 -54.52
N GLY A 39 -18.06 14.52 -54.74
CA GLY A 39 -18.92 14.06 -53.65
C GLY A 39 -18.26 13.02 -52.75
N VAL A 40 -17.54 12.05 -53.33
CA VAL A 40 -16.77 11.05 -52.57
C VAL A 40 -15.61 11.70 -51.80
N LEU A 41 -14.89 12.63 -52.43
CA LEU A 41 -13.82 13.38 -51.76
C LEU A 41 -14.35 14.22 -50.59
N GLN A 42 -15.48 14.91 -50.78
CA GLN A 42 -16.14 15.68 -49.73
C GLN A 42 -16.58 14.79 -48.57
N PHE A 43 -17.10 13.59 -48.87
CA PHE A 43 -17.47 12.61 -47.85
C PHE A 43 -16.26 12.15 -47.03
N LEU A 44 -15.16 11.78 -47.69
CA LEU A 44 -13.92 11.37 -47.03
C LEU A 44 -13.30 12.48 -46.17
N LEU A 45 -13.31 13.73 -46.67
CA LEU A 45 -12.85 14.89 -45.91
C LEU A 45 -13.74 15.18 -44.70
N SER A 46 -15.06 15.05 -44.84
CA SER A 46 -16.02 15.22 -43.75
C SER A 46 -15.84 14.14 -42.67
N LEU A 47 -15.59 12.88 -43.08
CA LEU A 47 -15.31 11.79 -42.16
C LEU A 47 -13.99 12.00 -41.41
N GLY A 48 -12.94 12.43 -42.12
CA GLY A 48 -11.65 12.77 -41.50
C GLY A 48 -11.76 13.94 -40.52
N PHE A 49 -12.53 14.97 -40.88
CA PHE A 49 -12.80 16.10 -40.00
C PHE A 49 -13.60 15.69 -38.76
N ALA A 50 -14.66 14.90 -38.92
CA ALA A 50 -15.45 14.37 -37.82
C ALA A 50 -14.59 13.52 -36.87
N TRP A 51 -13.68 12.70 -37.40
CA TRP A 51 -12.76 11.90 -36.61
C TRP A 51 -11.77 12.75 -35.80
N VAL A 52 -11.17 13.78 -36.42
CA VAL A 52 -10.27 14.71 -35.73
C VAL A 52 -11.00 15.47 -34.62
N MET A 53 -12.22 15.97 -34.91
CA MET A 53 -13.05 16.67 -33.93
C MET A 53 -13.46 15.75 -32.78
N ALA A 54 -13.86 14.51 -33.07
CA ALA A 54 -14.21 13.53 -32.05
C ALA A 54 -13.01 13.21 -31.15
N LYS A 55 -11.83 13.02 -31.75
CA LYS A 55 -10.58 12.79 -31.00
C LYS A 55 -10.23 13.97 -30.10
N GLN A 56 -10.30 15.19 -30.61
CA GLN A 56 -10.01 16.39 -29.82
C GLN A 56 -11.01 16.58 -28.68
N SER A 57 -12.31 16.46 -28.97
CA SER A 57 -13.38 16.56 -27.97
C SER A 57 -13.20 15.54 -26.85
N THR A 58 -12.86 14.29 -27.21
CA THR A 58 -12.63 13.21 -26.24
C THR A 58 -11.42 13.52 -25.36
N GLN A 59 -10.34 14.05 -25.94
CA GLN A 59 -9.13 14.39 -25.20
C GLN A 59 -9.36 15.55 -24.22
N GLU A 60 -10.06 16.61 -24.64
CA GLU A 60 -10.40 17.73 -23.76
C GLU A 60 -11.34 17.31 -22.63
N GLU A 61 -12.33 16.45 -22.94
CA GLU A 61 -13.23 15.90 -21.93
C GLU A 61 -12.48 15.01 -20.93
N PHE A 62 -11.54 14.20 -21.42
CA PHE A 62 -10.69 13.35 -20.59
C PHE A 62 -9.77 14.19 -19.68
N GLU A 63 -9.08 15.20 -20.20
CA GLU A 63 -8.25 16.13 -19.41
C GLU A 63 -9.10 16.85 -18.34
N SER A 64 -10.32 17.28 -18.70
CA SER A 64 -11.25 17.93 -17.78
C SER A 64 -11.72 17.00 -16.66
N LYS A 65 -12.08 15.76 -16.99
CA LYS A 65 -12.47 14.73 -16.00
C LYS A 65 -11.29 14.38 -15.10
N GLN A 66 -10.11 14.12 -15.65
CA GLN A 66 -8.89 13.87 -14.88
C GLN A 66 -8.58 15.01 -13.91
N ARG A 67 -8.69 16.26 -14.36
CA ARG A 67 -8.47 17.43 -13.50
C ARG A 67 -9.48 17.49 -12.35
N LYS A 68 -10.77 17.25 -12.62
CA LYS A 68 -11.81 17.21 -11.59
C LYS A 68 -11.55 16.11 -10.57
N PHE A 69 -11.16 14.91 -11.01
CA PHE A 69 -10.80 13.81 -10.13
C PHE A 69 -9.56 14.11 -9.30
N ALA A 70 -8.50 14.65 -9.91
CA ALA A 70 -7.29 15.05 -9.19
C ALA A 70 -7.57 16.11 -8.11
N ILE A 71 -8.42 17.09 -8.40
CA ILE A 71 -8.84 18.12 -7.43
C ILE A 71 -9.67 17.49 -6.29
N ALA A 72 -10.62 16.60 -6.62
CA ALA A 72 -11.45 15.92 -5.62
C ALA A 72 -10.60 15.03 -4.70
N ALA A 73 -9.68 14.25 -5.28
CA ALA A 73 -8.74 13.43 -4.54
C ALA A 73 -7.82 14.26 -3.64
N PHE A 74 -7.24 15.34 -4.17
CA PHE A 74 -6.41 16.25 -3.38
C PHE A 74 -7.17 16.81 -2.19
N ARG A 75 -8.44 17.22 -2.39
CA ARG A 75 -9.30 17.69 -1.29
C ARG A 75 -9.52 16.61 -0.24
N ARG A 76 -9.73 15.36 -0.65
CA ARG A 76 -9.97 14.23 0.25
C ARG A 76 -8.71 13.85 1.05
N ILE A 77 -7.55 13.85 0.41
CA ILE A 77 -6.25 13.64 1.08
C ILE A 77 -6.03 14.73 2.13
N LYS A 78 -6.26 16.00 1.78
CA LYS A 78 -6.12 17.11 2.71
C LYS A 78 -7.06 17.01 3.91
N GLU A 79 -8.28 16.49 3.71
CA GLU A 79 -9.23 16.23 4.80
C GLU A 79 -8.74 15.11 5.72
N ILE A 80 -8.21 14.02 5.16
CA ILE A 80 -7.60 12.92 5.93
C ILE A 80 -6.41 13.42 6.74
N GLU A 81 -5.53 14.25 6.14
CA GLU A 81 -4.38 14.84 6.83
C GLU A 81 -4.81 15.69 8.02
N ALA A 82 -5.80 16.57 7.84
CA ALA A 82 -6.30 17.42 8.93
C ALA A 82 -6.93 16.59 10.07
N GLN A 83 -7.72 15.56 9.73
CA GLN A 83 -8.28 14.66 10.74
C GLN A 83 -7.20 13.86 11.47
N THR A 84 -6.16 13.43 10.76
CA THR A 84 -5.01 12.69 11.35
C THR A 84 -4.22 13.59 12.29
N GLU A 85 -3.98 14.85 11.92
CA GLU A 85 -3.32 15.82 12.79
C GLU A 85 -4.15 16.06 14.07
N HIS A 86 -5.47 16.20 13.94
CA HIS A 86 -6.37 16.32 15.09
C HIS A 86 -6.34 15.06 15.98
N LEU A 87 -6.29 13.87 15.38
CA LEU A 87 -6.15 12.60 16.11
C LEU A 87 -4.84 12.57 16.91
N ILE A 88 -3.71 12.93 16.29
CA ILE A 88 -2.41 12.99 16.95
C ILE A 88 -2.43 13.98 18.12
N GLN A 89 -3.00 15.17 17.92
CA GLN A 89 -3.13 16.17 18.99
C GLN A 89 -3.96 15.66 20.17
N ARG A 90 -5.04 14.91 19.91
CA ARG A 90 -5.89 14.32 20.96
C ARG A 90 -5.18 13.20 21.70
N LEU A 91 -4.45 12.34 20.99
CA LEU A 91 -3.63 11.30 21.60
C LEU A 91 -2.51 11.89 22.48
N ASN A 92 -1.83 12.93 22.00
CA ASN A 92 -0.80 13.62 22.79
C ASN A 92 -1.40 14.26 24.06
N ARG A 93 -2.59 14.87 23.97
CA ARG A 93 -3.29 15.39 25.16
C ARG A 93 -3.71 14.29 26.15
N ALA A 94 -4.03 13.10 25.66
CA ALA A 94 -4.31 11.95 26.52
C ALA A 94 -3.03 11.48 27.22
N ILE A 95 -1.89 11.46 26.51
CA ILE A 95 -0.59 11.03 27.04
C ILE A 95 -0.03 12.04 28.06
N ASP A 96 -0.10 13.34 27.77
CA ASP A 96 0.46 14.41 28.59
C ASP A 96 -0.49 14.89 29.70
N GLY A 97 -1.75 14.45 29.67
CA GLY A 97 -2.83 14.90 30.55
C GLY A 97 -2.98 14.10 31.85
N PRO A 98 -3.74 14.62 32.84
CA PRO A 98 -4.08 13.88 34.05
C PRO A 98 -5.00 12.68 33.75
N GLU A 99 -4.83 11.57 34.48
CA GLU A 99 -5.53 10.29 34.28
C GLU A 99 -7.07 10.43 34.20
N GLU A 100 -7.66 11.38 34.93
CA GLU A 100 -9.12 11.62 34.91
C GLU A 100 -9.69 11.98 33.52
N LYS A 101 -8.87 12.52 32.61
CA LYS A 101 -9.30 12.90 31.25
C LYS A 101 -8.89 11.89 30.17
N PHE A 102 -8.15 10.85 30.55
CA PHE A 102 -7.58 9.86 29.64
C PHE A 102 -8.67 9.15 28.82
N CYS A 103 -9.73 8.67 29.48
CA CYS A 103 -10.83 7.97 28.84
C CYS A 103 -11.60 8.86 27.85
N HIS A 104 -11.81 10.14 28.18
CA HIS A 104 -12.55 11.06 27.31
C HIS A 104 -11.76 11.43 26.05
N GLU A 105 -10.46 11.73 26.18
CA GLU A 105 -9.62 12.05 25.03
C GLU A 105 -9.39 10.83 24.13
N LEU A 106 -9.29 9.62 24.69
CA LEU A 106 -9.23 8.37 23.92
C LEU A 106 -10.52 8.06 23.16
N ASP A 107 -11.68 8.33 23.74
CA ASP A 107 -12.97 8.10 23.06
C ASP A 107 -13.16 9.07 21.87
N ILE A 108 -12.73 10.32 22.04
CA ILE A 108 -12.66 11.30 20.94
C ILE A 108 -11.66 10.84 19.87
N ALA A 109 -10.47 10.39 20.27
CA ALA A 109 -9.47 9.87 19.34
C ALA A 109 -9.99 8.66 18.56
N LYS A 110 -10.69 7.72 19.22
CA LYS A 110 -11.33 6.58 18.57
C LYS A 110 -12.37 7.02 17.55
N THR A 111 -13.20 8.01 17.89
CA THR A 111 -14.21 8.56 16.97
C THR A 111 -13.57 9.21 15.74
N LEU A 112 -12.47 9.96 15.93
CA LEU A 112 -11.71 10.54 14.82
C LEU A 112 -11.08 9.44 13.94
N ALA A 113 -10.52 8.38 14.52
CA ALA A 113 -9.97 7.26 13.77
C ALA A 113 -11.04 6.53 12.94
N LEU A 114 -12.24 6.34 13.49
CA LEU A 114 -13.38 5.79 12.73
C LEU A 114 -13.79 6.70 11.58
N SER A 115 -13.87 8.02 11.81
CA SER A 115 -14.16 9.00 10.76
C SER A 115 -13.12 8.98 9.63
N ILE A 116 -11.83 8.87 9.95
CA ILE A 116 -10.76 8.74 8.96
C ILE A 116 -10.93 7.44 8.16
N SER A 117 -11.25 6.34 8.83
CA SER A 117 -11.49 5.04 8.20
C SER A 117 -12.66 5.10 7.21
N ASP A 118 -13.80 5.66 7.61
CA ASP A 118 -14.96 5.84 6.74
C ASP A 118 -14.65 6.75 5.56
N THR A 119 -13.91 7.83 5.83
CA THR A 119 -13.47 8.81 4.83
C THR A 119 -12.58 8.16 3.77
N THR A 120 -11.66 7.31 4.22
CA THR A 120 -10.73 6.55 3.37
C THR A 120 -11.47 5.46 2.59
N ARG A 121 -12.41 4.75 3.22
CA ARG A 121 -13.22 3.72 2.57
C ARG A 121 -14.08 4.31 1.45
N SER A 122 -14.72 5.45 1.70
CA SER A 122 -15.46 6.21 0.68
C SER A 122 -14.53 6.65 -0.46
N SER A 123 -13.36 7.21 -0.13
CA SER A 123 -12.37 7.63 -1.13
C SER A 123 -11.90 6.45 -2.01
N LYS A 124 -11.72 5.26 -1.41
CA LYS A 124 -11.39 4.03 -2.14
C LYS A 124 -12.47 3.67 -3.17
N LEU A 125 -13.75 3.82 -2.84
CA LEU A 125 -14.85 3.55 -3.78
C LEU A 125 -14.85 4.55 -4.94
N ASP A 126 -14.65 5.84 -4.65
CA ASP A 126 -14.54 6.88 -5.69
C ASP A 126 -13.38 6.61 -6.67
N TRP A 127 -12.26 6.09 -6.16
CA TRP A 127 -11.12 5.66 -6.98
C TRP A 127 -11.37 4.33 -7.71
N ALA A 128 -12.15 3.43 -7.11
CA ALA A 128 -12.54 2.18 -7.74
C ALA A 128 -13.46 2.43 -8.95
N ASP A 129 -14.25 3.49 -8.97
CA ASP A 129 -15.03 3.85 -10.18
C ASP A 129 -14.14 4.35 -11.33
N ILE A 130 -12.95 4.85 -11.04
CA ILE A 130 -12.01 5.43 -12.03
C ILE A 130 -10.99 4.39 -12.52
N ILE A 131 -10.60 3.47 -11.64
CA ILE A 131 -9.52 2.49 -11.86
C ILE A 131 -10.07 1.06 -11.77
N GLY A 132 -11.39 0.87 -11.64
CA GLY A 132 -12.06 -0.41 -11.36
C GLY A 132 -11.67 -1.54 -12.30
N ASP A 133 -11.65 -1.26 -13.60
CA ASP A 133 -11.23 -2.22 -14.62
C ASP A 133 -9.77 -2.69 -14.41
N GLN A 134 -8.89 -1.80 -13.93
CA GLN A 134 -7.50 -2.13 -13.62
C GLN A 134 -7.38 -2.85 -12.27
N ILE A 135 -8.24 -2.54 -11.28
CA ILE A 135 -8.31 -3.24 -9.99
C ILE A 135 -8.79 -4.68 -10.17
N GLU A 136 -9.82 -4.91 -11.00
CA GLU A 136 -10.32 -6.25 -11.30
C GLU A 136 -9.23 -7.12 -11.95
N VAL A 137 -8.41 -6.53 -12.82
CA VAL A 137 -7.24 -7.18 -13.42
C VAL A 137 -6.17 -7.49 -12.36
N ILE A 138 -5.92 -6.60 -11.41
CA ILE A 138 -5.00 -6.84 -10.28
C ILE A 138 -5.51 -7.98 -9.40
N GLU A 139 -6.78 -7.97 -8.99
CA GLU A 139 -7.38 -9.03 -8.18
C GLU A 139 -7.32 -10.38 -8.89
N LYS A 140 -7.53 -10.41 -10.21
CA LYS A 140 -7.34 -11.63 -11.02
C LYS A 140 -5.89 -12.11 -10.98
N ILE A 141 -4.91 -11.22 -11.12
CA ILE A 141 -3.48 -11.58 -11.02
C ILE A 141 -3.15 -12.10 -9.62
N GLU A 142 -3.61 -11.44 -8.56
CA GLU A 142 -3.38 -11.87 -7.18
C GLU A 142 -4.03 -13.21 -6.86
N ASN A 143 -5.23 -13.48 -7.39
CA ASN A 143 -5.92 -14.75 -7.22
C ASN A 143 -5.18 -15.89 -7.94
N ILE A 144 -4.66 -15.64 -9.16
CA ILE A 144 -3.84 -16.61 -9.89
C ILE A 144 -2.51 -16.87 -9.14
N GLN A 145 -1.85 -15.82 -8.64
CA GLN A 145 -0.61 -15.95 -7.86
C GLN A 145 -0.82 -16.63 -6.50
N GLY A 146 -1.94 -16.36 -5.83
CA GLY A 146 -2.32 -17.01 -4.57
C GLY A 146 -2.59 -18.50 -4.77
N LYS A 147 -3.31 -18.85 -5.84
CA LYS A 147 -3.56 -20.25 -6.23
C LYS A 147 -2.27 -20.98 -6.61
N SER A 148 -1.39 -20.36 -7.40
CA SER A 148 -0.11 -20.96 -7.78
C SER A 148 0.83 -21.16 -6.59
N ALA A 149 0.77 -20.28 -5.58
CA ALA A 149 1.53 -20.44 -4.34
C ALA A 149 0.99 -21.59 -3.45
N SER A 150 -0.32 -21.85 -3.50
CA SER A 150 -0.95 -22.98 -2.80
C SER A 150 -0.79 -24.34 -3.51
N LEU A 151 -0.51 -24.33 -4.82
CA LEU A 151 -0.44 -25.52 -5.69
C LEU A 151 0.98 -25.78 -6.22
N SER A 152 2.01 -25.68 -5.36
CA SER A 152 3.41 -26.02 -5.72
C SER A 152 3.66 -27.53 -5.99
N GLU A 153 2.63 -28.32 -6.29
CA GLU A 153 2.73 -29.69 -6.77
C GLU A 153 1.91 -29.88 -8.05
N MET A 154 2.37 -29.36 -9.19
CA MET A 154 2.17 -29.93 -10.53
C MET A 154 2.77 -29.02 -11.63
N ASN A 155 3.78 -29.52 -12.34
CA ASN A 155 4.66 -28.77 -13.24
C ASN A 155 4.07 -28.37 -14.62
N GLU A 156 2.78 -28.59 -14.88
CA GLU A 156 2.17 -28.24 -16.18
C GLU A 156 1.19 -27.06 -16.12
N SER A 157 0.50 -26.80 -14.99
CA SER A 157 -0.41 -25.64 -14.86
C SER A 157 0.34 -24.29 -14.80
N THR A 158 1.62 -24.31 -14.44
CA THR A 158 2.40 -23.11 -14.14
C THR A 158 2.72 -22.28 -15.39
N LYS A 159 2.79 -22.89 -16.58
CA LYS A 159 3.11 -22.17 -17.83
C LYS A 159 1.92 -21.39 -18.38
N GLU A 160 0.72 -21.96 -18.36
CA GLU A 160 -0.50 -21.25 -18.77
C GLU A 160 -0.84 -20.13 -17.79
N GLU A 161 -0.70 -20.36 -16.49
CA GLU A 161 -0.89 -19.33 -15.46
C GLU A 161 0.12 -18.18 -15.62
N GLN A 162 1.39 -18.47 -15.92
CA GLN A 162 2.40 -17.43 -16.18
C GLN A 162 2.14 -16.63 -17.45
N LEU A 163 1.66 -17.28 -18.53
CA LEU A 163 1.27 -16.59 -19.77
C LEU A 163 0.05 -15.69 -19.55
N ASN A 164 -0.97 -16.17 -18.82
CA ASN A 164 -2.13 -15.37 -18.43
C ASN A 164 -1.73 -14.18 -17.54
N ILE A 165 -0.82 -14.37 -16.58
CA ILE A 165 -0.29 -13.27 -15.76
C ILE A 165 0.45 -12.26 -16.64
N GLN A 166 1.25 -12.68 -17.62
CA GLN A 166 1.95 -11.75 -18.51
C GLN A 166 0.99 -10.97 -19.41
N GLU A 167 -0.09 -11.59 -19.87
CA GLU A 167 -1.11 -10.95 -20.69
C GLU A 167 -1.93 -9.92 -19.88
N LEU A 168 -2.35 -10.30 -18.67
CA LEU A 168 -3.00 -9.39 -17.71
C LEU A 168 -2.07 -8.26 -17.24
N LYS A 169 -0.77 -8.55 -17.11
CA LYS A 169 0.23 -7.51 -16.86
C LYS A 169 0.31 -6.53 -18.02
N LYS A 170 0.23 -6.97 -19.28
CA LYS A 170 0.31 -6.05 -20.44
C LYS A 170 -0.82 -5.03 -20.46
N SER A 171 -2.03 -5.39 -19.99
CA SER A 171 -3.18 -4.47 -19.88
C SER A 171 -3.09 -3.45 -18.75
N LEU A 172 -2.12 -3.58 -17.84
CA LEU A 172 -1.93 -2.64 -16.73
C LEU A 172 -1.05 -1.45 -17.10
N SER A 173 -1.33 -0.30 -16.47
CA SER A 173 -0.48 0.90 -16.54
C SER A 173 0.92 0.62 -15.98
N THR A 174 1.91 1.38 -16.44
CA THR A 174 3.32 1.19 -16.08
C THR A 174 3.55 1.35 -14.56
N GLU A 175 2.80 2.25 -13.94
CA GLU A 175 2.83 2.54 -12.50
C GLU A 175 2.27 1.37 -11.69
N LEU A 176 1.20 0.72 -12.17
CA LEU A 176 0.61 -0.45 -11.50
C LEU A 176 1.46 -1.71 -11.70
N LYS A 177 2.11 -1.87 -12.85
CA LYS A 177 3.11 -2.94 -13.06
C LYS A 177 4.20 -2.91 -12.00
N LEU A 178 4.72 -1.71 -11.70
CA LEU A 178 5.72 -1.50 -10.66
C LEU A 178 5.19 -1.83 -9.26
N SER A 179 3.91 -1.53 -8.97
CA SER A 179 3.29 -1.88 -7.68
C SER A 179 3.09 -3.39 -7.48
N ILE A 180 2.81 -4.14 -8.55
CA ILE A 180 2.67 -5.60 -8.48
C ILE A 180 4.04 -6.28 -8.37
N GLU A 181 5.05 -5.73 -9.05
CA GLU A 181 6.42 -6.24 -8.96
C GLU A 181 7.09 -5.90 -7.63
N SER A 182 6.70 -4.78 -6.99
CA SER A 182 7.09 -4.47 -5.61
C SER A 182 6.28 -5.26 -4.57
N ASN A 183 5.12 -5.82 -4.92
CA ASN A 183 4.34 -6.73 -4.08
C ASN A 183 4.95 -8.15 -4.00
N LYS A 184 6.29 -8.25 -3.98
CA LYS A 184 6.99 -9.44 -3.47
C LYS A 184 6.63 -9.55 -1.98
N LYS A 185 5.65 -10.41 -1.67
CA LYS A 185 5.23 -10.83 -0.31
C LYS A 185 5.60 -9.81 0.78
N SER A 186 4.77 -8.79 0.96
CA SER A 186 4.91 -7.85 2.08
C SER A 186 5.28 -8.62 3.36
N PRO A 187 6.30 -8.21 4.13
CA PRO A 187 6.72 -8.88 5.36
C PRO A 187 5.57 -9.09 6.36
N ALA A 188 4.58 -8.20 6.35
CA ALA A 188 3.35 -8.34 7.13
C ALA A 188 2.53 -9.58 6.72
N LYS A 189 2.47 -9.89 5.42
CA LYS A 189 1.75 -11.05 4.88
C LYS A 189 2.47 -12.36 5.20
N ILE A 190 3.81 -12.35 5.21
CA ILE A 190 4.62 -13.50 5.65
C ILE A 190 4.39 -13.78 7.14
N LEU A 191 4.34 -12.73 7.96
CA LEU A 191 4.04 -12.86 9.39
C LEU A 191 2.64 -13.39 9.65
N SER A 192 1.62 -12.88 8.93
CA SER A 192 0.26 -13.36 9.09
C SER A 192 0.12 -14.83 8.65
N GLU A 193 0.73 -15.23 7.54
CA GLU A 193 0.75 -16.63 7.07
C GLU A 193 1.46 -17.54 8.09
N GLN A 194 2.58 -17.10 8.67
CA GLN A 194 3.29 -17.86 9.70
C GLN A 194 2.48 -17.99 10.98
N LEU A 195 1.82 -16.91 11.41
CA LEU A 195 0.95 -16.91 12.59
C LEU A 195 -0.29 -17.79 12.39
N GLU A 196 -0.85 -17.85 11.18
CA GLU A 196 -1.97 -18.73 10.82
C GLU A 196 -1.55 -20.21 10.77
N LYS A 197 -0.35 -20.50 10.26
CA LYS A 197 0.14 -21.87 10.08
C LYS A 197 0.70 -22.49 11.36
N ASP A 198 1.54 -21.75 12.08
CA ASP A 198 2.29 -22.26 13.23
C ASP A 198 1.69 -21.81 14.57
N GLY A 199 0.77 -20.84 14.56
CA GLY A 199 0.16 -20.25 15.77
C GLY A 199 1.11 -19.35 16.58
N VAL A 200 2.39 -19.29 16.20
CA VAL A 200 3.45 -18.58 16.91
C VAL A 200 4.40 -17.85 15.95
N VAL A 201 4.91 -16.70 16.39
CA VAL A 201 5.99 -15.97 15.72
C VAL A 201 7.25 -16.11 16.56
N ARG A 202 8.35 -16.55 15.93
CA ARG A 202 9.67 -16.66 16.57
C ARG A 202 10.47 -15.39 16.36
N LEU A 203 10.79 -14.71 17.47
CA LEU A 203 11.61 -13.51 17.48
C LEU A 203 13.00 -13.81 18.04
N ARG A 204 14.02 -13.32 17.34
CA ARG A 204 15.42 -13.47 17.77
C ARG A 204 15.88 -12.21 18.47
N GLY A 205 16.06 -12.32 19.78
CA GLY A 205 16.55 -11.28 20.67
C GLY A 205 18.07 -11.29 20.82
N PHE A 206 18.61 -10.15 21.26
CA PHE A 206 20.01 -10.01 21.61
C PHE A 206 20.22 -9.05 22.78
N VAL A 207 21.37 -9.24 23.43
CA VAL A 207 21.84 -8.42 24.55
C VAL A 207 23.24 -7.89 24.23
N GLU A 208 23.43 -6.59 24.45
CA GLU A 208 24.76 -5.97 24.35
C GLU A 208 25.46 -5.97 25.72
N PRO A 209 26.74 -6.40 25.81
CA PRO A 209 27.42 -6.55 27.09
C PRO A 209 27.63 -5.26 27.90
N TYR A 210 27.38 -4.10 27.30
CA TYR A 210 27.60 -2.78 27.92
C TYR A 210 26.30 -2.12 28.39
N TRP A 211 25.15 -2.75 28.18
CA TRP A 211 23.88 -2.24 28.68
C TRP A 211 23.80 -2.44 30.20
N SER A 212 23.62 -1.32 30.90
CA SER A 212 23.68 -1.25 32.37
C SER A 212 22.39 -1.72 33.03
N SER A 213 21.26 -1.59 32.33
CA SER A 213 19.92 -1.96 32.79
C SER A 213 19.55 -3.43 32.56
N VAL A 214 20.43 -4.22 31.92
CA VAL A 214 20.10 -5.58 31.48
C VAL A 214 20.24 -6.60 32.61
N ARG A 215 19.21 -7.41 32.78
CA ARG A 215 19.26 -8.64 33.56
C ARG A 215 20.32 -9.59 32.99
N SER A 216 21.11 -10.21 33.87
CA SER A 216 22.10 -11.19 33.42
C SER A 216 21.41 -12.31 32.63
N ILE A 217 21.94 -12.63 31.44
CA ILE A 217 21.39 -13.72 30.62
C ILE A 217 21.48 -15.07 31.34
N ASP A 218 22.36 -15.17 32.34
CA ASP A 218 22.49 -16.37 33.15
C ASP A 218 21.30 -16.64 34.04
N GLU A 219 20.54 -15.58 34.37
CA GLU A 219 19.31 -15.68 35.13
C GLU A 219 18.10 -16.03 34.26
N LEU A 220 18.22 -15.95 32.93
CA LEU A 220 17.12 -16.24 32.00
C LEU A 220 16.92 -17.75 31.88
N SER A 221 15.68 -18.22 32.07
CA SER A 221 15.34 -19.65 31.99
C SER A 221 14.53 -19.97 30.74
N LEU A 222 14.73 -21.17 30.19
CA LEU A 222 13.86 -21.68 29.12
C LEU A 222 12.44 -21.85 29.65
N GLY A 223 11.45 -21.44 28.87
CA GLY A 223 10.04 -21.42 29.23
C GLY A 223 9.60 -20.23 30.08
N GLU A 224 10.51 -19.31 30.44
CA GLU A 224 10.18 -18.10 31.18
C GLU A 224 9.29 -17.17 30.33
N ASP A 225 8.24 -16.63 30.94
CA ASP A 225 7.39 -15.62 30.29
C ASP A 225 8.09 -14.26 30.35
N VAL A 226 8.18 -13.62 29.20
CA VAL A 226 8.66 -12.24 29.05
C VAL A 226 7.55 -11.36 28.50
N GLU A 227 7.55 -10.11 28.91
CA GLU A 227 6.72 -9.06 28.33
C GLU A 227 7.52 -8.36 27.22
N ILE A 228 6.92 -8.23 26.05
CA ILE A 228 7.52 -7.54 24.92
C ILE A 228 6.71 -6.28 24.65
N ARG A 229 7.39 -5.14 24.54
CA ARG A 229 6.78 -3.84 24.24
C ARG A 229 7.74 -2.93 23.49
N ILE A 230 7.20 -1.90 22.87
CA ILE A 230 8.01 -0.81 22.31
C ILE A 230 8.51 0.07 23.46
N ALA A 231 9.82 0.30 23.52
CA ALA A 231 10.43 1.15 24.53
C ALA A 231 11.67 1.86 23.99
N ASP A 232 12.07 2.92 24.70
CA ASP A 232 13.34 3.60 24.50
C ASP A 232 14.34 3.06 25.52
N GLU A 233 15.38 2.34 25.05
CA GLU A 233 16.35 1.68 25.92
C GLU A 233 17.78 1.89 25.41
N GLU A 234 18.67 2.31 26.32
CA GLU A 234 20.12 2.36 26.12
C GLU A 234 20.53 3.04 24.78
N GLY A 235 19.90 4.19 24.49
CA GLY A 235 20.17 5.02 23.30
C GLY A 235 19.45 4.60 22.03
N ARG A 236 18.55 3.60 22.09
CA ARG A 236 17.69 3.19 20.98
C ARG A 236 16.27 3.68 21.19
N ILE A 237 15.71 4.32 20.18
CA ILE A 237 14.36 4.87 20.19
C ILE A 237 13.40 3.86 19.55
N ALA A 238 12.23 3.66 20.16
CA ALA A 238 11.14 2.81 19.68
C ALA A 238 11.59 1.38 19.31
N THR A 239 12.45 0.78 20.14
CA THR A 239 12.92 -0.59 19.92
C THR A 239 11.94 -1.60 20.50
N LEU A 240 11.82 -2.76 19.87
CA LEU A 240 11.10 -3.88 20.45
C LEU A 240 11.97 -4.46 21.56
N ALA A 241 11.53 -4.32 22.80
CA ALA A 241 12.26 -4.67 24.01
C ALA A 241 11.51 -5.74 24.80
N ALA A 242 12.26 -6.72 25.30
CA ALA A 242 11.78 -7.76 26.21
C ALA A 242 12.08 -7.37 27.67
N TYR A 243 11.11 -7.55 28.54
CA TYR A 243 11.17 -7.33 29.97
C TYR A 243 10.73 -8.58 30.72
N ASP A 244 11.28 -8.82 31.91
CA ASP A 244 10.81 -9.89 32.77
C ASP A 244 9.58 -9.47 33.60
N LYS A 245 9.04 -10.39 34.40
CA LYS A 245 7.89 -10.13 35.31
C LYS A 245 8.18 -9.06 36.38
N ARG A 246 9.45 -8.73 36.60
CA ARG A 246 9.90 -7.69 37.54
C ARG A 246 10.15 -6.35 36.85
N GLY A 247 9.89 -6.26 35.54
CA GLY A 247 10.13 -5.07 34.73
C GLY A 247 11.61 -4.82 34.42
N LYS A 248 12.50 -5.79 34.63
CA LYS A 248 13.91 -5.67 34.23
C LYS A 248 14.06 -5.95 32.74
N PHE A 249 14.87 -5.13 32.08
CA PHE A 249 15.17 -5.28 30.66
C PHE A 249 15.97 -6.56 30.41
N VAL A 250 15.47 -7.40 29.51
CA VAL A 250 16.08 -8.67 29.11
C VAL A 250 16.89 -8.49 27.83
N GLY A 251 16.42 -7.69 26.88
CA GLY A 251 17.13 -7.39 25.64
C GLY A 251 16.22 -6.89 24.52
N SER A 252 16.79 -6.70 23.33
CA SER A 252 16.10 -6.13 22.16
C SER A 252 16.06 -7.13 21.00
N PHE A 253 15.09 -7.00 20.10
CA PHE A 253 14.93 -7.94 18.97
C PHE A 253 15.69 -7.52 17.72
N LEU A 254 16.20 -8.49 16.97
CA LEU A 254 16.77 -8.31 15.64
C LEU A 254 15.66 -8.20 14.61
N ASN A 255 15.88 -7.38 13.59
CA ASN A 255 15.04 -7.37 12.40
C ASN A 255 15.18 -8.73 11.68
N SER A 256 14.26 -9.64 11.96
CA SER A 256 14.22 -10.99 11.37
C SER A 256 13.52 -11.03 10.01
N LEU A 257 12.84 -9.94 9.63
CA LEU A 257 11.99 -9.85 8.45
C LEU A 257 12.71 -9.25 7.24
N GLY A 258 13.93 -8.75 7.43
CA GLY A 258 14.72 -8.15 6.35
C GLY A 258 14.11 -6.86 5.81
N THR A 259 13.28 -6.16 6.59
CA THR A 259 12.75 -4.84 6.21
C THR A 259 13.88 -3.81 6.15
N ASP A 260 13.73 -2.80 5.30
CA ASP A 260 14.74 -1.75 5.11
C ASP A 260 14.91 -0.88 6.37
N SER A 261 13.86 -0.78 7.19
CA SER A 261 13.89 -0.04 8.45
C SER A 261 13.45 -0.88 9.65
N TYR A 262 14.02 -0.55 10.82
CA TYR A 262 13.61 -1.17 12.09
C TYR A 262 12.22 -0.72 12.52
N ALA A 263 11.84 0.53 12.23
CA ALA A 263 10.50 1.04 12.52
C ALA A 263 9.41 0.23 11.80
N GLU A 264 9.65 -0.13 10.54
CA GLU A 264 8.76 -0.98 9.77
C GLU A 264 8.71 -2.42 10.31
N PHE A 265 9.85 -2.95 10.78
CA PHE A 265 9.87 -4.24 11.49
C PHE A 265 8.97 -4.20 12.74
N THR A 266 9.14 -3.20 13.61
CA THR A 266 8.34 -3.06 14.84
C THR A 266 6.86 -2.92 14.52
N LYS A 267 6.52 -2.08 13.52
CA LYS A 267 5.15 -1.88 13.07
C LYS A 267 4.52 -3.19 12.58
N ASN A 268 5.19 -3.92 11.69
CA ASN A 268 4.68 -5.16 11.14
C ASN A 268 4.43 -6.23 12.21
N ILE A 269 5.29 -6.30 13.24
CA ILE A 269 5.13 -7.21 14.38
C ILE A 269 3.87 -6.83 15.18
N CYS A 270 3.72 -5.55 15.53
CA CYS A 270 2.58 -5.06 16.29
C CYS A 270 1.25 -5.22 15.53
N ASP A 271 1.26 -4.95 14.23
CA ASP A 271 0.09 -5.12 13.36
C ASP A 271 -0.32 -6.59 13.26
N ALA A 272 0.65 -7.51 13.10
CA ALA A 272 0.37 -8.95 13.02
C ALA A 272 -0.18 -9.53 14.34
N LEU A 273 0.31 -9.03 15.48
CA LEU A 273 -0.11 -9.47 16.81
C LEU A 273 -1.33 -8.72 17.35
N GLY A 274 -1.71 -7.61 16.70
CA GLY A 274 -2.83 -6.75 17.10
C GLY A 274 -2.58 -5.95 18.39
N SER A 275 -1.34 -5.84 18.85
CA SER A 275 -0.99 -5.12 20.09
C SER A 275 0.45 -4.59 20.07
N SER A 276 0.68 -3.45 20.72
CA SER A 276 2.01 -2.89 20.99
C SER A 276 2.69 -3.48 22.22
N LYS A 277 1.95 -4.27 23.01
CA LYS A 277 2.42 -5.01 24.19
C LYS A 277 1.87 -6.44 24.16
N PHE A 278 2.76 -7.42 24.26
CA PHE A 278 2.40 -8.84 24.20
C PHE A 278 3.35 -9.69 25.02
N SER A 279 2.91 -10.88 25.43
CA SER A 279 3.76 -11.81 26.18
C SER A 279 4.33 -12.87 25.24
N GLY A 280 5.56 -13.28 25.50
CA GLY A 280 6.21 -14.38 24.81
C GLY A 280 6.93 -15.31 25.78
N LYS A 281 7.25 -16.52 25.31
CA LYS A 281 8.03 -17.51 26.08
C LYS A 281 9.42 -17.67 25.52
N VAL A 282 10.43 -17.65 26.39
CA VAL A 282 11.81 -17.89 25.99
C VAL A 282 11.97 -19.35 25.59
N VAL A 283 12.31 -19.62 24.33
CA VAL A 283 12.45 -20.99 23.79
C VAL A 283 13.89 -21.37 23.44
N GLY A 284 14.77 -20.38 23.34
CA GLY A 284 16.18 -20.61 23.04
C GLY A 284 17.07 -19.60 23.76
N ILE A 285 18.16 -20.08 24.35
CA ILE A 285 19.19 -19.22 24.94
C ILE A 285 20.54 -19.70 24.42
N ASN A 286 21.23 -18.86 23.66
CA ASN A 286 22.57 -19.18 23.19
C ASN A 286 23.59 -18.36 23.99
N LYS A 287 24.21 -19.06 24.97
CA LYS A 287 25.28 -18.53 25.82
C LYS A 287 26.67 -18.67 25.18
N ASN A 288 26.81 -19.48 24.14
CA ASN A 288 28.08 -19.78 23.49
C ASN A 288 28.41 -18.76 22.40
N GLY A 289 28.81 -17.57 22.83
CA GLY A 289 29.51 -16.63 21.98
C GLY A 289 30.98 -17.00 21.82
N SER A 290 31.30 -17.96 20.94
CA SER A 290 32.70 -18.20 20.53
C SER A 290 33.20 -17.05 19.65
N THR A 291 34.22 -16.34 20.13
CA THR A 291 35.07 -15.32 19.50
C THR A 291 34.98 -15.24 17.96
N LEU A 292 34.39 -14.15 17.46
CA LEU A 292 34.61 -13.72 16.06
C LEU A 292 35.99 -13.05 15.97
N LYS A 293 36.77 -13.43 14.96
CA LYS A 293 38.18 -13.05 14.70
C LYS A 293 38.53 -11.55 14.63
N ASN A 294 37.59 -10.62 14.87
CA ASN A 294 37.75 -9.18 14.61
C ASN A 294 37.50 -8.26 15.84
N GLY A 295 37.69 -8.73 17.07
CA GLY A 295 37.75 -7.84 18.25
C GLY A 295 36.44 -7.13 18.67
N LYS A 296 35.31 -7.37 18.00
CA LYS A 296 33.98 -6.91 18.44
C LYS A 296 33.42 -7.90 19.47
N LYS A 297 33.17 -7.45 20.70
CA LYS A 297 32.47 -8.23 21.74
C LYS A 297 31.15 -8.76 21.17
N GLN A 298 30.93 -10.07 21.29
CA GLN A 298 29.74 -10.72 20.73
C GLN A 298 28.49 -10.41 21.54
N ARG A 299 27.37 -10.28 20.82
CA ARG A 299 26.02 -10.13 21.37
C ARG A 299 25.53 -11.50 21.82
N LEU A 300 25.09 -11.60 23.07
CA LEU A 300 24.37 -12.77 23.56
C LEU A 300 23.01 -12.84 22.87
N ARG A 301 22.50 -14.04 22.57
CA ARG A 301 21.25 -14.22 21.81
C ARG A 301 20.24 -15.07 22.56
N PHE A 302 18.97 -14.68 22.47
CA PHE A 302 17.84 -15.44 22.97
C PHE A 302 16.74 -15.50 21.91
N GLU A 303 15.86 -16.49 21.99
CA GLU A 303 14.71 -16.66 21.10
C GLU A 303 13.43 -16.69 21.92
N VAL A 304 12.43 -15.96 21.46
CA VAL A 304 11.12 -15.86 22.10
C VAL A 304 10.04 -16.27 21.12
N GLU A 305 9.16 -17.16 21.55
CA GLU A 305 7.93 -17.48 20.84
C GLU A 305 6.80 -16.60 21.35
N VAL A 306 6.11 -15.93 20.42
CA VAL A 306 4.97 -15.09 20.70
C VAL A 306 3.75 -15.68 20.02
N SER A 307 2.75 -16.08 20.80
CA SER A 307 1.45 -16.50 20.29
C SER A 307 0.53 -15.30 20.09
N LYS A 308 -0.41 -15.42 19.15
CA LYS A 308 -1.45 -14.40 18.94
C LYS A 308 -2.14 -14.09 20.27
N VAL A 309 -2.20 -12.81 20.64
CA VAL A 309 -2.94 -12.37 21.82
C VAL A 309 -4.40 -12.73 21.56
N LYS A 310 -4.99 -13.63 22.36
CA LYS A 310 -6.44 -13.81 22.32
C LYS A 310 -7.05 -12.45 22.61
N PRO A 311 -7.95 -11.94 21.75
CA PRO A 311 -8.70 -10.75 22.11
C PRO A 311 -9.28 -11.01 23.49
N ILE A 312 -9.05 -10.08 24.42
CA ILE A 312 -9.73 -10.11 25.70
C ILE A 312 -11.20 -9.96 25.32
N ASP A 313 -11.96 -11.04 25.44
CA ASP A 313 -13.41 -11.01 25.43
C ASP A 313 -13.80 -10.10 26.59
N THR A 314 -13.94 -8.81 26.30
CA THR A 314 -14.68 -7.91 27.17
C THR A 314 -16.15 -8.28 26.97
N GLU A 315 -16.55 -9.39 27.57
CA GLU A 315 -17.93 -9.59 27.98
C GLU A 315 -18.23 -8.43 28.94
N TRP A 316 -18.87 -7.39 28.39
CA TRP A 316 -19.59 -6.42 29.17
C TRP A 316 -20.72 -7.16 29.86
N THR A 317 -20.48 -7.67 31.06
CA THR A 317 -21.56 -7.99 31.99
C THR A 317 -22.20 -6.68 32.38
N ALA A 318 -23.37 -6.41 31.79
CA ALA A 318 -24.27 -5.37 32.24
C ALA A 318 -24.68 -5.66 33.68
N ALA A 319 -24.29 -4.77 34.59
CA ALA A 319 -24.85 -4.62 35.93
C ALA A 319 -25.39 -3.19 36.04
#